data_AF-A0A011Q887-F1
#
_entry.id   AF-A0A011Q887-F1
#
_cell.length_a   1.000
_cell.length_b   1.000
_cell.length_c   1.000
_cell.angle_alpha   90.00
_cell.angle_beta   90.00
_cell.angle_gamma   90.00
#
_symmetry.space_group_name_H-M   'P 1'
#
loop_
_entity.id
_entity.type
_entity.pdbx_description
1 polymer ?
#
loop_
_entity_poly.entity_id
_entity_poly.type
_entity_poly.pdbx_seq_one_letter_code
_entity_poly.pdbx_strand_id
1 'polypeptide(L)' 'MLALERNRTVVERDEYENNVVIAIPPQRIGLLFIFRTFERISYGLVVQAIGTVEVNDFARVPQ' A
#
# COMPACT_ATOMS: atom_id res chain seq x y z
N MET A 1 13.70 2.27 -8.45
CA MET A 1 12.35 2.82 -8.16
C MET A 1 11.55 1.73 -7.46
N LEU A 2 10.69 2.10 -6.51
CA LEU A 2 9.83 1.17 -5.78
C LEU A 2 8.38 1.26 -6.27
N ALA A 3 7.65 0.17 -6.11
CA ALA A 3 6.19 0.14 -6.23
C ALA A 3 5.56 0.68 -4.95
N LEU A 4 4.55 1.53 -5.07
CA LEU A 4 3.66 1.84 -3.97
C LEU A 4 2.41 0.95 -4.09
N GLU A 5 2.14 0.14 -3.07
CA GLU A 5 1.05 -0.83 -3.05
C GLU A 5 0.10 -0.57 -1.89
N ARG A 6 -1.19 -0.72 -2.16
CA ARG A 6 -2.21 -0.69 -1.11
C ARG A 6 -2.66 -2.09 -0.75
N ASN A 7 -2.59 -2.41 0.54
CA ASN A 7 -3.18 -3.63 1.08
C ASN A 7 -4.50 -3.26 1.75
N ARG A 8 -5.63 -3.70 1.18
CA ARG A 8 -6.96 -3.47 1.77
C ARG A 8 -7.47 -4.76 2.38
N THR A 9 -8.06 -4.66 3.56
CA THR A 9 -8.90 -5.71 4.12
C THR A 9 -10.31 -5.16 4.25
N VAL A 10 -11.30 -5.98 3.93
CA VAL A 10 -12.71 -5.66 4.14
C VAL A 10 -13.20 -6.57 5.24
N VAL A 11 -13.87 -5.98 6.23
CA VAL A 11 -14.59 -6.74 7.25
C VAL A 11 -16.02 -6.88 6.75
N GLU A 12 -16.42 -8.10 6.44
CA GLU A 12 -17.78 -8.43 6.04
C GLU A 12 -18.45 -9.20 7.18
N ARG A 13 -19.76 -8.96 7.37
CA ARG A 13 -20.57 -9.73 8.30
C ARG A 13 -21.15 -10.92 7.55
N ASP A 14 -20.82 -12.14 7.97
CA ASP A 14 -21.35 -13.35 7.35
C ASP A 14 -22.82 -13.61 7.73
N GLU A 15 -23.40 -14.67 7.14
CA GLU A 15 -24.78 -15.11 7.41
C GLU A 15 -25.02 -15.54 8.87
N TYR A 16 -23.97 -15.71 9.67
CA TYR A 16 -23.99 -16.11 11.07
C TYR A 16 -23.63 -14.94 12.03
N GLU A 17 -23.66 -13.70 11.53
CA GLU A 17 -23.27 -12.47 12.25
C GLU A 17 -21.80 -12.41 12.71
N ASN A 18 -20.92 -13.27 12.18
CA ASN A 18 -19.49 -13.19 12.45
C ASN A 18 -18.83 -12.16 11.55
N ASN A 19 -17.85 -11.44 12.11
CA ASN A 19 -16.98 -10.58 11.34
C ASN A 19 -15.90 -11.43 10.66
N VAL A 20 -15.95 -11.52 9.33
CA VAL A 20 -14.93 -12.19 8.52
C VAL A 20 -14.04 -11.12 7.87
N VAL A 21 -12.73 -11.27 8.02
CA VAL A 21 -11.75 -10.38 7.38
C VAL A 21 -11.35 -10.97 6.04
N ILE A 22 -11.73 -10.29 4.96
CA ILE A 22 -11.40 -10.66 3.59
C ILE A 22 -10.21 -9.80 3.14
N ALA A 23 -9.10 -10.45 2.78
CA ALA A 23 -7.96 -9.78 2.20
C ALA A 23 -8.24 -9.48 0.72
N ILE A 24 -8.15 -8.20 0.33
CA ILE A 24 -8.19 -7.81 -1.07
C ILE A 24 -6.76 -7.95 -1.64
N PRO A 25 -6.60 -8.50 -2.86
CA PRO A 25 -5.30 -8.54 -3.51
C PRO A 25 -4.62 -7.16 -3.51
N PRO A 26 -3.33 -7.08 -3.16
CA PRO A 26 -2.62 -5.82 -3.11
C PRO A 26 -2.60 -5.18 -4.51
N GLN A 27 -2.89 -3.88 -4.57
CA GLN A 27 -2.94 -3.14 -5.83
C GLN A 27 -1.79 -2.13 -5.87
N ARG A 28 -1.07 -2.09 -7.01
CA ARG A 28 -0.12 -1.01 -7.28
C ARG A 28 -0.88 0.29 -7.50
N ILE A 29 -0.62 1.27 -6.64
CA ILE A 29 -1.26 2.59 -6.67
C ILE A 29 -0.29 3.71 -7.09
N GLY A 30 1.00 3.42 -7.30
CA GLY A 30 1.94 4.41 -7.80
C GLY A 30 3.38 3.91 -7.85
N LEU A 31 4.29 4.84 -8.14
CA LEU A 31 5.73 4.63 -8.10
C LEU A 31 6.37 5.55 -7.06
N LEU A 32 7.38 5.05 -6.36
CA LEU A 32 8.15 5.78 -5.37
C LEU A 32 9.61 5.92 -5.83
N PHE A 33 10.03 7.17 -6.00
CA PHE A 33 11.42 7.53 -6.28
C PHE A 33 12.09 7.99 -4.98
N ILE A 34 13.04 7.20 -4.47
CA ILE A 34 13.84 7.56 -3.29
C ILE A 34 15.01 8.43 -3.75
N PHE A 35 15.15 9.62 -3.14
CA PHE A 35 16.23 10.56 -3.48
C PHE A 35 17.18 10.83 -2.31
N ARG A 36 16.84 10.43 -1.09
CA ARG A 36 17.73 10.52 0.08
C ARG A 36 17.45 9.40 1.08
N THR A 37 18.50 8.73 1.51
CA THR A 37 18.45 7.65 2.50
C THR A 37 19.15 8.06 3.79
N PHE A 38 18.64 7.58 4.92
CA PHE A 38 19.26 7.59 6.23
C PHE A 38 19.24 6.17 6.79
N GLU A 39 19.80 5.98 7.98
CA GLU A 39 19.95 4.64 8.58
C GLU A 39 18.61 3.89 8.76
N ARG A 40 17.51 4.60 9.10
CA ARG A 40 16.19 4.00 9.38
C ARG A 40 15.02 4.59 8.63
N ILE A 41 15.25 5.62 7.81
CA ILE A 41 14.21 6.32 7.06
C ILE A 41 14.76 6.79 5.73
N SER A 42 13.90 6.96 4.75
CA SER A 42 14.24 7.55 3.46
C SER A 42 13.22 8.63 3.09
N TYR A 43 13.67 9.64 2.36
CA TYR A 43 12.79 10.58 1.68
C TYR A 43 12.65 10.18 0.22
N GLY A 44 11.41 10.21 -0.26
CA GLY A 44 11.07 9.89 -1.62
C GLY A 44 9.91 10.74 -2.12
N LEU A 45 9.77 10.75 -3.45
CA LEU A 45 8.68 11.39 -4.17
C LEU A 45 7.79 10.30 -4.77
N VAL A 46 6.48 10.37 -4.48
CA VAL A 46 5.49 9.52 -5.14
C VAL A 46 5.14 10.14 -6.49
N VAL A 47 5.19 9.34 -7.54
CA VAL A 47 4.84 9.73 -8.91
C VAL A 47 3.83 8.74 -9.49
N GLN A 48 3.04 9.19 -10.46
CA GLN A 48 2.03 8.37 -11.15
C GLN A 48 1.03 7.70 -10.19
N ALA A 49 0.61 8.43 -9.14
CA ALA A 49 -0.33 7.92 -8.15
C ALA A 49 -1.75 7.80 -8.74
N ILE A 50 -2.41 6.68 -8.44
CA ILE A 50 -3.83 6.46 -8.71
C ILE A 50 -4.57 6.67 -7.38
N GLY A 51 -5.11 7.87 -7.19
CA GLY A 51 -5.81 8.26 -5.97
C GLY A 51 -4.90 8.80 -4.85
N THR A 52 -5.47 8.95 -3.66
CA THR A 52 -4.79 9.48 -2.49
C THR A 52 -3.82 8.45 -1.92
N VAL A 53 -2.59 8.86 -1.57
CA VAL A 53 -1.65 8.05 -0.80
C VAL A 53 -2.04 8.09 0.67
N GLU A 54 -2.11 6.92 1.30
CA GLU A 54 -2.51 6.77 2.70
C GLU A 54 -1.35 6.25 3.56
N VAL A 55 -1.42 6.56 4.85
CA VAL A 55 -0.52 5.94 5.83
C VAL A 55 -0.78 4.42 5.82
N ASN A 56 0.30 3.65 5.88
CA ASN A 56 0.33 2.18 5.72
C ASN A 56 0.23 1.66 4.28
N ASP A 57 0.29 2.51 3.25
CA ASP A 57 0.66 2.04 1.92
C ASP A 57 2.11 1.51 1.94
N PHE A 58 2.36 0.43 1.21
CA PHE A 58 3.60 -0.32 1.25
C PHE A 58 4.52 0.06 0.10
N ALA A 59 5.80 0.31 0.41
CA ALA A 59 6.84 0.41 -0.60
C ALA A 59 7.47 -0.97 -0.86
N ARG A 60 7.37 -1.48 -2.10
CA ARG A 60 7.94 -2.78 -2.48
C ARG A 60 8.89 -2.68 -3.65
N VAL A 61 9.85 -3.60 -3.70
CA VAL A 61 10.64 -3.82 -4.91
C VAL A 61 9.68 -4.39 -5.98
N PRO A 62 9.58 -3.78 -7.17
CA PRO A 62 8.77 -4.32 -8.26
C PRO A 62 9.25 -5.74 -8.60
N GLN A 63 8.33 -6.71 -8.62
CA GLN A 63 8.57 -8.03 -9.21
C GLN A 63 8.47 -7.93 -10.74
#